data_AF-A0A8I2YFZ4-F1
#
_entry.id   AF-A0A8I2YFZ4-F1
#
_cell.length_a   1.000
_cell.length_b   1.000
_cell.length_c   1.000
_cell.angle_alpha   90.00
_cell.angle_beta   90.00
_cell.angle_gamma   90.00
#
_symmetry.space_group_name_H-M   'P 1'
#
loop_
_entity.id
_entity.type
_entity.pdbx_description
1 polymer ?
#
loop_
_entity_poly.entity_id
_entity_poly.type
_entity_poly.pdbx_seq_one_letter_code
_entity_poly.pdbx_strand_id
1 'polypeptide(L)'
;MKVYIAAIEGYVPRDVVRIFQAFLEFCYIAHRHVVMDHDLNEMQGALGRFHHYHKVFQNEDYLVVPTFSLPCQHAAKHYPELIRLFGAPNGLCSSITENKHIKAVKEPW
;
A
#
# COMPACT_ATOMS: atom_id res chain seq x y z
N MET A 1 0.35 0.94 -12.27
CA MET A 1 -0.63 0.11 -11.54
C MET A 1 -2.10 0.37 -11.90
N LYS A 2 -2.49 1.49 -12.53
CA LYS A 2 -3.90 1.72 -12.95
C LYS A 2 -4.47 0.65 -13.90
N VAL A 3 -3.61 0.01 -14.70
CA VAL A 3 -4.00 -1.11 -15.60
C VAL A 3 -4.35 -2.39 -14.82
N TYR A 4 -3.83 -2.56 -13.60
CA TYR A 4 -3.99 -3.80 -12.83
C TYR A 4 -5.44 -4.03 -12.38
N ILE A 5 -6.15 -2.96 -11.96
CA ILE A 5 -7.53 -3.06 -11.48
C ILE A 5 -8.44 -3.57 -12.60
N ALA A 6 -8.32 -3.00 -13.80
CA ALA A 6 -9.10 -3.41 -14.97
C ALA A 6 -8.79 -4.87 -15.38
N ALA A 7 -7.56 -5.34 -15.15
CA ALA A 7 -7.16 -6.70 -15.51
C ALA A 7 -7.77 -7.78 -14.61
N ILE A 8 -8.10 -7.45 -13.35
CA ILE A 8 -8.72 -8.40 -12.40
C ILE A 8 -10.24 -8.27 -12.35
N GLU A 9 -10.80 -7.20 -12.90
CA GLU A 9 -12.24 -6.97 -12.94
C GLU A 9 -12.95 -8.13 -13.67
N GLY A 10 -14.02 -8.65 -13.06
CA GLY A 10 -14.76 -9.80 -13.59
C GLY A 10 -14.14 -11.18 -13.32
N TYR A 11 -12.88 -11.24 -12.87
CA TYR A 11 -12.19 -12.50 -12.55
C TYR A 11 -12.13 -12.81 -11.05
N VAL A 12 -12.27 -11.79 -10.20
CA VAL A 12 -12.25 -11.92 -8.73
C VAL A 12 -13.52 -11.34 -8.09
N PRO A 13 -13.85 -11.71 -6.84
CA PRO A 13 -14.94 -11.08 -6.12
C PRO A 13 -14.81 -9.56 -6.10
N ARG A 14 -15.93 -8.84 -6.18
CA ARG A 14 -15.93 -7.37 -6.24
C ARG A 14 -15.19 -6.73 -5.08
N ASP A 15 -15.28 -7.31 -3.89
CA ASP A 15 -14.58 -6.80 -2.71
C ASP A 15 -13.07 -6.96 -2.83
N VAL A 16 -12.57 -7.98 -3.53
CA VAL A 16 -11.13 -8.10 -3.86
C VAL A 16 -10.67 -6.90 -4.70
N VAL A 17 -11.44 -6.55 -5.74
CA VAL A 17 -11.15 -5.37 -6.57
C VAL A 17 -11.12 -4.09 -5.72
N ARG A 18 -12.09 -3.92 -4.80
CA ARG A 18 -12.17 -2.76 -3.90
C ARG A 18 -11.00 -2.66 -2.92
N ILE A 19 -10.50 -3.78 -2.41
CA ILE A 19 -9.29 -3.80 -1.56
C ILE A 19 -8.09 -3.28 -2.33
N PHE A 20 -7.85 -3.83 -3.53
CA PHE A 20 -6.73 -3.42 -4.36
C PHE A 20 -6.85 -1.95 -4.73
N GLN A 21 -8.04 -1.48 -5.12
CA GLN A 21 -8.28 -0.07 -5.36
C GLN A 21 -7.94 0.79 -4.15
N ALA A 22 -8.48 0.47 -2.98
CA ALA A 22 -8.26 1.25 -1.75
C ALA A 22 -6.78 1.28 -1.33
N PHE A 23 -6.08 0.14 -1.44
CA PHE A 23 -4.66 0.07 -1.11
C PHE A 23 -3.80 0.82 -2.13
N LEU A 24 -4.14 0.75 -3.42
CA LEU A 24 -3.46 1.50 -4.46
C LEU A 24 -3.66 3.01 -4.27
N GLU A 25 -4.87 3.46 -3.94
CA GLU A 25 -5.15 4.85 -3.57
C GLU A 25 -4.25 5.30 -2.41
N PHE A 26 -4.16 4.51 -1.34
CA PHE A 26 -3.24 4.77 -0.22
C PHE A 26 -1.79 4.91 -0.70
N CYS A 27 -1.27 3.95 -1.48
CA CYS A 27 0.09 3.98 -2.02
C CYS A 27 0.34 5.23 -2.88
N TYR A 28 -0.62 5.62 -3.71
CA TYR A 28 -0.49 6.80 -4.56
C TYR A 28 -0.44 8.09 -3.75
N ILE A 29 -1.22 8.20 -2.67
CA ILE A 29 -1.17 9.35 -1.76
C ILE A 29 0.17 9.38 -1.01
N ALA A 30 0.64 8.24 -0.50
CA ALA A 30 1.91 8.15 0.20
C ALA A 30 3.13 8.51 -0.68
N HIS A 31 3.02 8.34 -2.00
CA HIS A 31 4.05 8.71 -2.97
C HIS A 31 3.93 10.13 -3.52
N ARG A 32 2.96 10.96 -3.10
CA ARG A 32 2.87 12.35 -3.55
C ARG A 32 4.13 13.11 -3.13
N HIS A 33 4.59 14.01 -4.01
CA HIS A 33 5.74 14.89 -3.71
C HIS A 33 5.42 15.90 -2.60
N VAL A 34 4.16 16.26 -2.43
CA VAL A 34 3.69 17.14 -1.37
C VAL A 34 2.47 16.47 -0.74
N VAL A 35 2.46 16.38 0.59
CA VAL A 35 1.37 15.82 1.37
C VAL A 35 0.92 16.88 2.36
N MET A 36 -0.32 17.34 2.20
CA MET A 36 -0.99 18.32 3.05
C MET A 36 -2.00 17.60 3.97
N ASP A 37 -2.62 18.33 4.89
CA ASP A 37 -3.59 17.73 5.82
C ASP A 37 -4.78 17.05 5.13
N HIS A 38 -5.26 17.59 4.01
CA HIS A 38 -6.34 16.95 3.25
C HIS A 38 -5.89 15.61 2.64
N ASP A 39 -4.64 15.51 2.16
CA ASP A 39 -4.05 14.27 1.66
C ASP A 39 -3.96 13.22 2.76
N LEU A 40 -3.60 13.63 3.99
CA LEU A 40 -3.55 12.73 5.14
C LEU A 40 -4.95 12.17 5.49
N ASN A 41 -5.99 13.00 5.36
CA ASN A 41 -7.37 12.55 5.53
C ASN A 41 -7.80 11.57 4.43
N GLU A 42 -7.43 11.85 3.17
CA GLU A 42 -7.64 10.92 2.05
C GLU A 42 -6.92 9.59 2.28
N MET A 43 -5.67 9.64 2.74
CA MET A 43 -4.84 8.48 3.05
C MET A 43 -5.48 7.60 4.12
N GLN A 44 -5.97 8.23 5.19
CA GLN A 44 -6.62 7.54 6.30
C GLN A 44 -7.97 6.94 5.86
N GLY A 45 -8.72 7.65 5.01
CA GLY A 45 -9.94 7.15 4.39
C GLY A 45 -9.68 5.94 3.47
N ALA A 46 -8.63 5.99 2.66
CA ALA A 46 -8.20 4.87 1.81
C ALA A 46 -7.82 3.64 2.65
N LEU A 47 -7.07 3.85 3.74
CA LEU A 47 -6.71 2.78 4.66
C LEU A 47 -7.94 2.20 5.38
N GLY A 48 -8.92 3.04 5.74
CA GLY A 48 -10.19 2.59 6.30
C GLY A 48 -10.98 1.69 5.33
N ARG A 49 -11.05 2.07 4.05
CA ARG A 49 -11.66 1.23 3.00
C ARG A 49 -10.90 -0.09 2.82
N PHE A 50 -9.57 -0.05 2.84
CA PHE A 50 -8.73 -1.24 2.76
C PHE A 50 -9.05 -2.22 3.89
N HIS A 51 -9.06 -1.79 5.15
CA HIS A 51 -9.40 -2.64 6.29
C HIS A 51 -10.86 -3.10 6.29
N HIS A 52 -11.78 -2.32 5.72
CA HIS A 52 -13.17 -2.73 5.60
C HIS A 52 -13.30 -3.93 4.66
N TYR A 53 -12.74 -3.82 3.45
CA TYR A 53 -12.90 -4.87 2.45
C TYR A 53 -11.95 -6.05 2.66
N HIS A 54 -10.80 -5.90 3.34
CA HIS A 54 -9.80 -6.99 3.44
C HIS A 54 -10.34 -8.26 4.08
N LYS A 55 -11.43 -8.16 4.85
CA LYS A 55 -12.12 -9.26 5.52
C LYS A 55 -12.62 -10.32 4.55
N VAL A 56 -12.75 -9.99 3.26
CA VAL A 56 -13.02 -10.98 2.21
C VAL A 56 -12.02 -12.14 2.30
N PHE A 57 -10.75 -11.90 2.61
CA PHE A 57 -9.72 -12.94 2.67
C PHE A 57 -9.78 -13.84 3.93
N GLN A 58 -10.70 -13.54 4.86
CA GLN A 58 -11.01 -14.33 6.04
C GLN A 58 -12.37 -15.05 5.94
N ASN A 59 -13.08 -14.95 4.81
CA ASN A 59 -14.37 -15.60 4.65
C ASN A 59 -14.23 -17.13 4.55
N GLU A 60 -15.25 -17.87 5.00
CA GLU A 60 -15.30 -19.33 5.01
C GLU A 60 -15.19 -19.93 3.60
N ASP A 61 -15.76 -19.25 2.61
CA ASP A 61 -15.73 -19.67 1.21
C ASP A 61 -14.33 -19.61 0.57
N TYR A 62 -13.44 -18.76 1.10
CA TYR A 62 -12.11 -18.50 0.56
C TYR A 62 -11.16 -18.00 1.66
N LEU A 63 -10.79 -18.90 2.57
CA LEU A 63 -9.82 -18.63 3.63
C LEU A 63 -8.41 -18.52 3.05
N VAL A 64 -8.00 -17.29 2.73
CA VAL A 64 -6.66 -17.01 2.19
C VAL A 64 -5.67 -16.74 3.32
N VAL A 65 -6.11 -16.07 4.38
CA VAL A 65 -5.27 -15.75 5.55
C VAL A 65 -6.03 -15.96 6.86
N PRO A 66 -5.45 -16.64 7.85
CA PRO A 66 -6.10 -16.85 9.15
C PRO A 66 -6.18 -15.54 9.95
N THR A 67 -5.18 -14.68 9.84
CA THR A 67 -5.08 -13.39 10.57
C THR A 67 -4.42 -12.33 9.71
N PHE A 68 -4.73 -11.06 9.98
CA PHE A 68 -4.11 -9.90 9.33
C PHE A 68 -2.91 -9.35 10.12
N SER A 69 -2.02 -10.23 10.57
CA SER A 69 -0.79 -9.86 11.31
C SER A 69 0.42 -9.68 10.38
N LEU A 70 0.22 -9.04 9.22
CA LEU A 70 1.26 -8.81 8.23
C LEU A 70 2.03 -7.51 8.54
N PRO A 71 3.35 -7.54 8.81
CA PRO A 71 4.10 -6.37 9.25
C PRO A 71 3.98 -5.15 8.33
N CYS A 72 4.05 -5.35 7.01
CA CYS A 72 3.94 -4.26 6.04
C CYS A 72 2.54 -3.63 6.00
N GLN A 73 1.48 -4.42 6.18
CA GLN A 73 0.11 -3.89 6.25
C GLN A 73 -0.11 -3.13 7.56
N HIS A 74 0.45 -3.63 8.67
CA HIS A 74 0.40 -2.93 9.95
C HIS A 74 1.14 -1.60 9.89
N ALA A 75 2.29 -1.54 9.24
CA ALA A 75 3.07 -0.31 9.11
C ALA A 75 2.28 0.83 8.43
N ALA A 76 1.38 0.51 7.51
CA ALA A 76 0.57 1.48 6.77
C ALA A 76 -0.26 2.40 7.69
N LYS A 77 -0.72 1.92 8.85
CA LYS A 77 -1.50 2.72 9.80
C LYS A 77 -0.73 3.88 10.43
N HIS A 78 0.60 3.75 10.47
CA HIS A 78 1.49 4.73 11.09
C HIS A 78 1.91 5.84 10.12
N TYR A 79 1.66 5.68 8.81
CA TYR A 79 2.08 6.66 7.80
C TYR A 79 1.55 8.07 8.08
N PRO A 80 0.26 8.30 8.38
CA PRO A 80 -0.24 9.65 8.59
C PRO A 80 0.46 10.38 9.75
N GLU A 81 0.73 9.67 10.84
CA GLU A 81 1.43 10.21 12.01
C GLU A 81 2.90 10.47 11.69
N LEU A 82 3.59 9.50 11.07
CA LEU A 82 5.00 9.63 10.72
C LEU A 82 5.23 10.77 9.72
N ILE A 83 4.32 10.98 8.75
CA ILE A 83 4.42 12.10 7.81
C ILE A 83 4.26 13.44 8.52
N ARG A 84 3.38 13.55 9.53
CA ARG A 84 3.25 14.77 10.34
C ARG A 84 4.50 15.07 11.16
N LEU A 85 5.11 14.04 11.74
CA LEU A 85 6.26 14.18 12.63
C LEU A 85 7.58 14.41 11.86
N PHE A 86 7.75 13.74 10.71
CA PHE A 86 9.04 13.65 10.03
C PHE A 86 9.01 14.14 8.57
N GLY A 87 7.84 14.50 8.05
CA GLY A 87 7.64 14.86 6.65
C GLY A 87 7.48 13.64 5.73
N ALA A 88 7.00 13.89 4.51
CA ALA A 88 6.93 12.87 3.48
C ALA A 88 8.30 12.68 2.81
N PRO A 89 8.67 11.46 2.39
CA PRO A 89 9.96 11.21 1.74
C PRO A 89 10.07 11.74 0.30
N ASN A 90 9.12 12.56 -0.19
CA ASN A 90 9.04 13.05 -1.58
C ASN A 90 9.17 11.95 -2.64
N GLY A 91 8.58 10.78 -2.39
CA GLY A 91 8.66 9.63 -3.29
C GLY A 91 10.02 8.90 -3.29
N LEU A 92 10.94 9.24 -2.39
CA LEU A 92 12.19 8.50 -2.18
C LEU A 92 11.95 7.22 -1.37
N CYS A 93 12.70 6.17 -1.68
CA CYS A 93 12.72 4.94 -0.91
C CYS A 93 14.09 4.25 -1.01
N SER A 94 14.28 3.18 -0.26
CA SER A 94 15.54 2.41 -0.23
C SER A 94 15.88 1.72 -1.56
N SER A 95 14.99 1.74 -2.56
CA SER A 95 15.28 1.18 -3.88
C SER A 95 16.47 1.84 -4.58
N ILE A 96 16.69 3.15 -4.34
CA ILE A 96 17.81 3.89 -4.93
C ILE A 96 19.14 3.38 -4.38
N THR A 97 19.22 3.16 -3.06
CA THR A 97 20.41 2.62 -2.41
C THR A 97 20.58 1.14 -2.72
N GLU A 98 19.49 0.37 -2.78
CA GLU A 98 19.53 -1.06 -3.09
C GLU A 98 19.98 -1.32 -4.54
N ASN A 99 19.58 -0.48 -5.49
CA ASN A 99 20.03 -0.59 -6.88
C ASN A 99 21.56 -0.45 -6.98
N LYS A 100 22.13 0.52 -6.26
CA LYS A 100 23.60 0.66 -6.17
C LYS A 100 24.26 -0.48 -5.39
N HIS A 101 23.60 -1.02 -4.36
CA HIS A 101 24.09 -2.16 -3.59
C HIS A 101 24.25 -3.41 -4.46
N ILE A 102 23.32 -3.69 -5.39
CA ILE A 102 23.44 -4.83 -6.32
C ILE A 102 24.73 -4.72 -7.13
N LYS A 103 24.98 -3.57 -7.77
CA LYS A 103 26.19 -3.37 -8.56
C LYS A 103 27.46 -3.44 -7.71
N ALA A 104 27.44 -2.85 -6.51
CA ALA A 104 28.62 -2.80 -5.64
C ALA A 104 28.96 -4.14 -4.96
N VAL A 105 27.96 -4.98 -4.67
CA VAL A 105 28.13 -6.17 -3.82
C VAL A 105 27.86 -7.48 -4.58
N LYS A 106 26.91 -7.50 -5.52
CA LYS A 106 26.52 -8.71 -6.25
C LYS A 106 27.16 -8.84 -7.63
N GLU A 107 27.52 -7.71 -8.26
CA GLU A 107 28.23 -7.65 -9.54
C GLU A 107 29.58 -6.91 -9.43
N PRO A 108 30.47 -7.32 -8.51
CA PRO A 108 31.73 -6.60 -8.28
C PRO A 108 32.75 -6.67 -9.44
N TRP A 109 32.56 -7.58 -10.41
CA TRP A 109 33.37 -7.70 -11.62
C TRP A 109 32.53 -8.07 -12.84
#